data_AF-A0A351DT77-F1
#
_entry.id   AF-A0A351DT77-F1
#
_cell.length_a   1.000
_cell.length_b   1.000
_cell.length_c   1.000
_cell.angle_alpha   90.00
_cell.angle_beta   90.00
_cell.angle_gamma   90.00
#
_symmetry.space_group_name_H-M   'P 1'
#
loop_
_entity.id
_entity.type
_entity.pdbx_description
1 polymer ?
#
loop_
_entity_poly.entity_id
_entity_poly.type
_entity_poly.pdbx_seq_one_letter_code
_entity_poly.pdbx_strand_id
1 'polypeptide(L)'
;GWLFMGLFGWGVEQSDWIGTWATTQGLSDQAVDFQTVLAQQEELAFLLDIHWPTMVLFGLVYFALGYALYGALFACIGSMVEAESDAQYLMLPVMLPLIFSYSMAAQAIDAPESTVAVVSSLVPFSAPVSMMVRLPMGVPWWHVAVSLGLLVLTTLAILALAGRVYRVAILMYGKRLGLMDVLKWMVQPNGSSR
;
A
#
# COMPACT_ATOMS: atom_id res chain seq x y z
N GLY A 1 6.67 -27.83 -11.35
CA GLY A 1 5.64 -27.26 -10.46
C GLY A 1 4.68 -26.42 -11.27
N TRP A 2 4.98 -25.13 -11.45
CA TRP A 2 4.09 -24.15 -12.06
C TRP A 2 3.74 -24.37 -13.55
N LEU A 3 4.70 -24.83 -14.37
CA LEU A 3 4.45 -25.16 -15.77
C LEU A 3 3.46 -26.32 -15.95
N PHE A 4 3.55 -27.34 -15.09
CA PHE A 4 2.59 -28.45 -15.09
C PHE A 4 1.20 -27.98 -14.67
N MET A 5 1.10 -27.16 -13.61
CA MET A 5 -0.17 -26.58 -13.18
C MET A 5 -0.79 -25.68 -14.24
N GLY A 6 -0.01 -24.87 -14.95
CA GLY A 6 -0.50 -24.03 -16.05
C GLY A 6 -0.99 -24.83 -17.25
N LEU A 7 -0.23 -25.84 -17.69
CA LEU A 7 -0.62 -26.72 -18.81
C LEU A 7 -1.80 -27.61 -18.45
N PHE A 8 -1.86 -28.11 -17.22
CA PHE A 8 -2.98 -28.87 -16.71
C PHE A 8 -4.24 -28.00 -16.61
N GLY A 9 -4.14 -26.80 -16.03
CA GLY A 9 -5.25 -25.84 -15.97
C GLY A 9 -5.81 -25.52 -17.36
N TRP A 10 -4.93 -25.26 -18.33
CA TRP A 10 -5.32 -24.99 -19.71
C TRP A 10 -5.99 -26.18 -20.41
N GLY A 11 -5.53 -27.42 -20.16
CA GLY A 11 -6.15 -28.64 -20.69
C GLY A 11 -7.50 -28.97 -20.03
N VAL A 12 -7.62 -28.66 -18.75
CA VAL A 12 -8.86 -28.75 -17.96
C VAL A 12 -9.88 -27.72 -18.44
N GLU A 13 -9.46 -26.50 -18.78
CA GLU A 13 -10.34 -25.47 -19.33
C GLU A 13 -10.87 -25.81 -20.73
N GLN A 14 -10.09 -26.47 -21.58
CA GLN A 14 -10.54 -26.85 -22.92
C GLN A 14 -11.46 -28.06 -22.99
N SER A 15 -11.51 -28.88 -21.94
CA SER A 15 -12.15 -30.20 -22.01
C SER A 15 -13.65 -30.20 -21.67
N ASP A 16 -14.25 -29.05 -21.30
CA ASP A 16 -15.67 -28.91 -20.93
C ASP A 16 -16.17 -29.96 -19.92
N TRP A 17 -15.24 -30.59 -19.19
CA TRP A 17 -15.51 -31.73 -18.32
C TRP A 17 -16.47 -31.39 -17.18
N ILE A 18 -16.43 -30.14 -16.71
CA ILE A 18 -17.34 -29.63 -15.68
C ILE A 18 -18.75 -29.49 -16.25
N GLY A 19 -18.91 -28.95 -17.46
CA GLY A 19 -20.21 -28.83 -18.14
C GLY A 19 -20.83 -30.19 -18.47
N THR A 20 -20.03 -31.15 -18.92
CA THR A 20 -20.50 -32.54 -19.17
C THR A 20 -20.85 -33.28 -17.87
N TRP A 21 -20.07 -33.10 -16.79
CA TRP A 21 -20.40 -33.68 -15.49
C TRP A 21 -21.65 -33.05 -14.87
N ALA A 22 -21.81 -31.73 -14.98
CA ALA A 22 -22.94 -31.00 -14.42
C ALA A 22 -24.26 -31.33 -15.14
N THR A 23 -24.25 -31.39 -16.48
CA THR A 23 -25.41 -31.84 -17.26
C THR A 23 -25.79 -33.30 -16.96
N THR A 24 -24.81 -34.16 -16.67
CA THR A 24 -25.05 -35.55 -16.23
C THR A 24 -25.78 -35.62 -14.87
N GLN A 25 -25.61 -34.62 -13.99
CA GLN A 25 -26.34 -34.50 -12.72
C GLN A 25 -27.66 -33.72 -12.85
N GLY A 26 -28.07 -33.31 -14.05
CA GLY A 26 -29.29 -32.52 -14.27
C GLY A 26 -29.17 -31.05 -13.87
N LEU A 27 -27.95 -30.56 -13.64
CA LEU A 27 -27.68 -29.14 -13.42
C LEU A 27 -27.64 -28.43 -14.78
N SER A 28 -28.34 -27.30 -14.92
CA SER A 28 -28.30 -26.48 -16.14
C SER A 28 -26.93 -25.78 -16.27
N ASP A 29 -26.50 -25.47 -17.49
CA ASP A 29 -25.24 -24.75 -17.77
C ASP A 29 -25.11 -23.43 -16.98
N GLN A 30 -26.24 -22.78 -16.71
CA GLN A 30 -26.29 -21.55 -15.90
C GLN A 30 -25.96 -21.77 -14.42
N ALA A 31 -26.08 -22.99 -13.89
CA ALA A 31 -25.70 -23.31 -12.51
C ALA A 31 -24.19 -23.50 -12.33
N VAL A 32 -23.43 -23.59 -13.44
CA VAL A 32 -21.99 -23.91 -13.46
C VAL A 32 -21.14 -22.70 -13.87
N ASP A 33 -21.77 -21.70 -14.50
CA ASP A 33 -21.11 -20.47 -14.91
C ASP A 33 -20.70 -19.61 -13.70
N PHE A 34 -19.40 -19.29 -13.60
CA PHE A 34 -18.84 -18.51 -12.50
C PHE A 34 -19.48 -17.13 -12.37
N GLN A 35 -19.83 -16.46 -13.48
CA GLN A 35 -20.49 -15.15 -13.43
C GLN A 35 -21.89 -15.28 -12.84
N THR A 36 -22.64 -16.30 -13.24
CA THR A 36 -23.98 -16.59 -12.71
C THR A 36 -23.93 -16.97 -11.22
N VAL A 37 -22.95 -17.75 -10.79
CA VAL A 37 -22.74 -18.10 -9.37
C VAL A 37 -22.40 -16.87 -8.53
N LEU A 38 -21.54 -15.99 -9.03
CA LEU A 38 -21.19 -14.74 -8.34
C LEU A 38 -22.37 -13.76 -8.31
N ALA A 39 -23.15 -13.67 -9.38
CA ALA A 39 -24.34 -12.83 -9.46
C ALA A 39 -25.48 -13.31 -8.55
N GLN A 40 -25.57 -14.61 -8.26
CA GLN A 40 -26.51 -15.17 -7.30
C GLN A 40 -26.17 -14.84 -5.84
N GLN A 41 -24.91 -14.51 -5.54
CA GLN A 41 -24.49 -14.13 -4.20
C GLN A 41 -24.43 -12.61 -4.08
N GLU A 42 -25.39 -12.01 -3.36
CA GLU A 42 -25.47 -10.56 -3.14
C GLU A 42 -24.15 -9.98 -2.59
N GLU A 43 -23.43 -10.73 -1.75
CA GLU A 43 -22.14 -10.30 -1.19
C GLU A 43 -20.96 -10.33 -2.18
N LEU A 44 -21.05 -11.10 -3.28
CA LEU A 44 -19.96 -11.24 -4.24
C LEU A 44 -20.24 -10.56 -5.58
N ALA A 45 -21.51 -10.20 -5.82
CA ALA A 45 -21.94 -9.52 -7.03
C ALA A 45 -21.16 -8.21 -7.30
N PHE A 46 -20.74 -7.49 -6.24
CA PHE A 46 -19.95 -6.26 -6.37
C PHE A 46 -18.61 -6.45 -7.09
N LEU A 47 -18.03 -7.67 -7.07
CA LEU A 47 -16.76 -7.97 -7.73
C LEU A 47 -16.85 -7.88 -9.26
N LEU A 48 -18.05 -8.04 -9.82
CA LEU A 48 -18.32 -7.94 -11.25
C LEU A 48 -18.36 -6.48 -11.74
N ASP A 49 -18.73 -5.54 -10.86
CA ASP A 49 -18.78 -4.10 -11.18
C ASP A 49 -17.39 -3.42 -11.07
N ILE A 50 -16.42 -4.10 -10.45
CA ILE A 50 -15.07 -3.57 -10.27
C ILE A 50 -14.29 -3.61 -11.58
N HIS A 51 -13.77 -2.45 -11.98
CA HIS A 51 -12.83 -2.31 -13.09
C HIS A 51 -11.42 -2.77 -12.67
N TRP A 52 -11.19 -4.09 -12.69
CA TRP A 52 -9.93 -4.72 -12.29
C TRP A 52 -8.65 -4.09 -12.87
N PRO A 53 -8.57 -3.73 -14.17
CA PRO A 53 -7.36 -3.11 -14.72
C PRO A 53 -7.00 -1.79 -14.03
N THR A 54 -8.01 -0.99 -13.71
CA THR A 54 -7.86 0.28 -13.02
C THR A 54 -7.40 0.06 -11.57
N MET A 55 -7.99 -0.91 -10.87
CA MET A 55 -7.58 -1.26 -9.51
C MET A 55 -6.13 -1.72 -9.44
N VAL A 56 -5.71 -2.58 -10.38
CA VAL A 56 -4.32 -3.06 -10.45
C VAL A 56 -3.36 -1.91 -10.77
N LEU A 57 -3.71 -1.04 -11.72
CA LEU A 57 -2.87 0.11 -12.07
C LEU A 57 -2.65 1.04 -10.88
N PHE A 58 -3.74 1.50 -10.24
CA PHE A 58 -3.63 2.36 -9.07
C PHE A 58 -2.98 1.63 -7.90
N GLY A 59 -3.24 0.33 -7.73
CA GLY A 59 -2.57 -0.50 -6.74
C GLY A 59 -1.06 -0.53 -6.91
N LEU A 60 -0.57 -0.71 -8.13
CA LEU A 60 0.86 -0.64 -8.42
C LEU A 60 1.45 0.75 -8.14
N VAL A 61 0.73 1.82 -8.47
CA VAL A 61 1.20 3.19 -8.23
C VAL A 61 1.28 3.50 -6.73
N TYR A 62 0.21 3.22 -5.97
CA TYR A 62 0.19 3.42 -4.52
C TYR A 62 1.19 2.52 -3.81
N PHE A 63 1.34 1.26 -4.25
CA PHE A 63 2.35 0.35 -3.74
C PHE A 63 3.76 0.86 -3.99
N ALA A 64 4.09 1.28 -5.21
CA ALA A 64 5.42 1.80 -5.54
C ALA A 64 5.77 3.06 -4.76
N LEU A 65 4.82 4.01 -4.64
CA LEU A 65 5.02 5.24 -3.88
C LEU A 65 5.11 5.00 -2.37
N GLY A 66 4.26 4.12 -1.82
CA GLY A 66 4.31 3.70 -0.43
C GLY A 66 5.62 2.98 -0.11
N TYR A 67 6.04 2.06 -0.98
CA TYR A 67 7.31 1.37 -0.87
C TYR A 67 8.49 2.34 -0.88
N ALA A 68 8.48 3.33 -1.79
CA ALA A 68 9.52 4.36 -1.83
C ALA A 68 9.53 5.24 -0.57
N LEU A 69 8.35 5.63 -0.06
CA LEU A 69 8.21 6.43 1.17
C LEU A 69 8.81 5.70 2.38
N TYR A 70 8.34 4.47 2.63
CA TYR A 70 8.79 3.67 3.76
C TYR A 70 10.24 3.22 3.59
N GLY A 71 10.66 2.89 2.37
CA GLY A 71 12.06 2.58 2.05
C GLY A 71 12.99 3.74 2.36
N ALA A 72 12.59 4.98 2.03
CA ALA A 72 13.38 6.18 2.36
C ALA A 72 13.44 6.44 3.87
N LEU A 73 12.36 6.20 4.62
CA LEU A 73 12.38 6.28 6.09
C LEU A 73 13.32 5.25 6.71
N PHE A 74 13.26 3.99 6.26
CA PHE A 74 14.16 2.95 6.76
C PHE A 74 15.62 3.20 6.37
N ALA A 75 15.88 3.72 5.16
CA ALA A 75 17.22 4.14 4.75
C ALA A 75 17.74 5.28 5.64
N CYS A 76 16.89 6.24 5.99
CA CYS A 76 17.24 7.32 6.90
C CYS A 76 17.60 6.77 8.29
N ILE A 77 16.76 5.91 8.87
CA ILE A 77 17.02 5.30 10.19
C ILE A 77 18.31 4.49 10.17
N GLY A 78 18.49 3.62 9.18
CA GLY A 78 19.67 2.78 9.03
C GLY A 78 20.97 3.58 8.88
N SER A 79 20.90 4.81 8.35
CA SER A 79 22.07 5.70 8.27
C SER A 79 22.42 6.41 9.59
N MET A 80 21.50 6.44 10.56
CA MET A 80 21.68 7.15 11.84
C MET A 80 22.12 6.25 12.98
N VAL A 81 21.95 4.93 12.85
CA VAL A 81 22.17 3.96 13.92
C VAL A 81 23.44 3.15 13.69
N GLU A 82 24.28 3.09 14.72
CA GLU A 82 25.51 2.28 14.74
C GLU A 82 25.25 0.87 15.33
N ALA A 83 24.24 0.75 16.20
CA ALA A 83 23.87 -0.49 16.87
C ALA A 83 22.49 -0.98 16.40
N GLU A 84 22.38 -2.28 16.12
CA GLU A 84 21.15 -2.91 15.62
C GLU A 84 19.98 -2.81 16.62
N SER A 85 20.28 -2.83 17.93
CA SER A 85 19.28 -2.63 18.98
C SER A 85 18.60 -1.25 18.92
N ASP A 86 19.37 -0.21 18.58
CA ASP A 86 18.86 1.17 18.51
C ASP A 86 17.98 1.37 17.27
N ALA A 87 18.28 0.66 16.18
CA ALA A 87 17.46 0.65 14.97
C ALA A 87 16.05 0.13 15.25
N GLN A 88 15.92 -0.93 16.07
CA GLN A 88 14.63 -1.55 16.36
C GLN A 88 13.68 -0.59 17.10
N TYR A 89 14.19 0.25 18.01
CA TYR A 89 13.40 1.27 18.69
C TYR A 89 12.93 2.38 17.74
N LEU A 90 13.73 2.73 16.72
CA LEU A 90 13.38 3.73 15.71
C LEU A 90 12.45 3.18 14.61
N MET A 91 12.40 1.87 14.40
CA MET A 91 11.46 1.24 13.48
C MET A 91 10.02 1.28 13.99
N LEU A 92 9.82 1.13 15.30
CA LEU A 92 8.47 1.16 15.93
C LEU A 92 7.63 2.38 15.54
N PRO A 93 8.11 3.65 15.65
CA PRO A 93 7.32 4.82 15.26
C PRO A 93 7.01 4.88 13.75
N VAL A 94 7.82 4.24 12.90
CA VAL A 94 7.53 4.14 11.45
C VAL A 94 6.47 3.08 11.17
N MET A 95 6.44 2.00 11.96
CA MET A 95 5.45 0.94 11.82
C MET A 95 4.08 1.29 12.43
N LEU A 96 4.04 2.15 13.46
CA LEU A 96 2.78 2.55 14.11
C LEU A 96 1.74 3.13 13.13
N PRO A 97 2.10 4.06 12.21
CA PRO A 97 1.19 4.51 11.16
C PRO A 97 0.66 3.38 10.30
N LEU A 98 1.50 2.41 9.92
CA LEU A 98 1.09 1.24 9.11
C LEU A 98 0.03 0.39 9.82
N ILE A 99 0.26 0.09 11.09
CA ILE A 99 -0.68 -0.68 11.93
C ILE A 99 -2.01 0.07 12.05
N PHE A 100 -1.95 1.38 12.33
CA PHE A 100 -3.15 2.21 12.43
C PHE A 100 -3.91 2.27 11.10
N SER A 101 -3.19 2.37 9.98
CA SER A 101 -3.76 2.41 8.64
C SER A 101 -4.57 1.15 8.33
N TYR A 102 -4.06 -0.02 8.72
CA TYR A 102 -4.76 -1.28 8.55
C TYR A 102 -6.08 -1.30 9.33
N SER A 103 -6.08 -0.82 10.59
CA SER A 103 -7.31 -0.71 11.39
C SER A 103 -8.32 0.29 10.81
N MET A 104 -7.85 1.43 10.29
CA MET A 104 -8.74 2.40 9.63
C MET A 104 -9.28 1.87 8.30
N ALA A 105 -8.47 1.11 7.56
CA ALA A 105 -8.87 0.49 6.30
C ALA A 105 -9.98 -0.55 6.52
N ALA A 106 -9.91 -1.34 7.60
CA ALA A 106 -10.99 -2.27 7.96
C ALA A 106 -12.33 -1.55 8.18
N GLN A 107 -12.33 -0.41 8.89
CA GLN A 107 -13.55 0.40 9.08
C GLN A 107 -14.06 1.05 7.79
N ALA A 108 -13.17 1.28 6.82
CA ALA A 108 -13.55 1.86 5.53
C ALA A 108 -14.33 0.88 4.64
N ILE A 109 -14.35 -0.42 4.96
CA ILE A 109 -15.21 -1.41 4.30
C ILE A 109 -16.67 -1.15 4.67
N ASP A 110 -16.95 -0.97 5.96
CA ASP A 110 -18.31 -0.74 6.44
C ASP A 110 -18.79 0.70 6.21
N ALA A 111 -17.89 1.69 6.34
CA ALA A 111 -18.21 3.11 6.23
C ALA A 111 -17.17 3.89 5.39
N PRO A 112 -17.16 3.70 4.05
CA PRO A 112 -16.17 4.28 3.15
C PRO A 112 -16.21 5.82 3.08
N GLU A 113 -17.36 6.43 3.34
CA GLU A 113 -17.56 7.89 3.34
C GLU A 113 -17.39 8.52 4.73
N SER A 114 -17.04 7.74 5.75
CA SER A 114 -16.76 8.29 7.07
C SER A 114 -15.56 9.24 7.02
N THR A 115 -15.61 10.32 7.82
CA THR A 115 -14.51 11.29 7.92
C THR A 115 -13.17 10.61 8.24
N VAL A 116 -13.20 9.55 9.05
CA VAL A 116 -12.01 8.78 9.42
C VAL A 116 -11.45 8.00 8.21
N ALA A 117 -12.32 7.37 7.42
CA ALA A 117 -11.91 6.70 6.19
C ALA A 117 -11.35 7.71 5.15
N VAL A 118 -11.99 8.87 5.01
CA VAL A 118 -11.51 9.93 4.10
C VAL A 118 -10.14 10.45 4.54
N VAL A 119 -9.98 10.87 5.79
CA VAL A 119 -8.72 11.44 6.28
C VAL A 119 -7.58 10.42 6.23
N SER A 120 -7.81 9.19 6.69
CA SER A 120 -6.79 8.13 6.64
C SER A 120 -6.37 7.78 5.21
N SER A 121 -7.23 8.03 4.22
CA SER A 121 -6.93 7.82 2.80
C SER A 121 -6.17 8.98 2.13
N LEU A 122 -6.16 10.16 2.75
CA LEU A 122 -5.43 11.33 2.27
C LEU A 122 -4.06 11.47 2.93
N VAL A 123 -3.90 10.99 4.16
CA VAL A 123 -2.64 11.05 4.91
C VAL A 123 -1.59 10.16 4.22
N PRO A 124 -0.43 10.67 3.78
CA PRO A 124 0.55 9.94 2.96
C PRO A 124 1.05 8.62 3.53
N PHE A 125 1.23 8.54 4.85
CA PHE A 125 1.71 7.32 5.50
C PHE A 125 0.65 6.22 5.46
N SER A 126 -0.64 6.59 5.55
CA SER A 126 -1.74 5.63 5.58
C SER A 126 -2.38 5.37 4.22
N ALA A 127 -2.28 6.35 3.31
CA ALA A 127 -2.91 6.35 2.01
C ALA A 127 -2.66 5.08 1.18
N PRO A 128 -1.43 4.50 1.09
CA PRO A 128 -1.19 3.30 0.28
C PRO A 128 -2.06 2.10 0.69
N VAL A 129 -2.44 2.01 1.97
CA VAL A 129 -3.25 0.91 2.51
C VAL A 129 -4.73 1.28 2.47
N SER A 130 -5.09 2.44 3.01
CA SER A 130 -6.49 2.85 3.17
C SER A 130 -7.17 3.22 1.84
N MET A 131 -6.47 3.86 0.89
CA MET A 131 -7.05 4.12 -0.44
C MET A 131 -7.28 2.84 -1.23
N MET A 132 -6.46 1.81 -1.05
CA MET A 132 -6.65 0.54 -1.76
C MET A 132 -7.93 -0.18 -1.35
N VAL A 133 -8.33 -0.05 -0.08
CA VAL A 133 -9.60 -0.60 0.40
C VAL A 133 -10.79 0.26 -0.03
N ARG A 134 -10.63 1.59 -0.10
CA ARG A 134 -11.71 2.49 -0.50
C ARG A 134 -11.94 2.53 -2.02
N LEU A 135 -10.92 2.34 -2.84
CA LEU A 135 -11.01 2.47 -4.31
C LEU A 135 -12.14 1.63 -4.95
N PRO A 136 -12.36 0.35 -4.60
CA PRO A 136 -13.49 -0.43 -5.12
C PRO A 136 -14.88 0.03 -4.61
N MET A 137 -14.93 0.81 -3.52
CA MET A 137 -16.17 1.29 -2.90
C MET A 137 -16.75 2.55 -3.60
N GLY A 138 -16.14 3.01 -4.69
CA GLY A 138 -16.70 4.12 -5.50
C GLY A 138 -16.28 5.53 -5.04
N VAL A 139 -15.01 5.72 -4.69
CA VAL A 139 -14.49 7.02 -4.23
C VAL A 139 -14.43 8.07 -5.36
N PRO A 140 -14.77 9.34 -5.09
CA PRO A 140 -14.57 10.44 -6.04
C PRO A 140 -13.12 10.53 -6.55
N TRP A 141 -12.94 10.65 -7.87
CA TRP A 141 -11.61 10.71 -8.50
C TRP A 141 -10.71 11.84 -7.97
N TRP A 142 -11.29 12.94 -7.49
CA TRP A 142 -10.50 14.03 -6.91
C TRP A 142 -9.85 13.63 -5.57
N HIS A 143 -10.48 12.77 -4.76
CA HIS A 143 -9.84 12.22 -3.55
C HIS A 143 -8.60 11.40 -3.94
N VAL A 144 -8.70 10.62 -5.02
CA VAL A 144 -7.59 9.83 -5.55
C VAL A 144 -6.47 10.75 -6.02
N ALA A 145 -6.78 11.79 -6.79
CA ALA A 145 -5.77 12.73 -7.28
C ALA A 145 -5.07 13.49 -6.14
N VAL A 146 -5.83 13.96 -5.15
CA VAL A 146 -5.29 14.66 -3.96
C VAL A 146 -4.41 13.73 -3.14
N SER A 147 -4.87 12.51 -2.86
CA SER A 147 -4.10 11.50 -2.13
C SER A 147 -2.80 11.16 -2.85
N LEU A 148 -2.85 10.91 -4.17
CA LEU A 148 -1.66 10.62 -4.97
C LEU A 148 -0.68 11.80 -4.96
N GLY A 149 -1.18 13.03 -5.09
CA GLY A 149 -0.38 14.24 -5.05
C GLY A 149 0.32 14.42 -3.70
N LEU A 150 -0.40 14.27 -2.60
CA LEU A 150 0.15 14.33 -1.24
C LEU A 150 1.18 13.22 -1.01
N LEU A 151 0.91 12.02 -1.49
CA LEU A 151 1.82 10.88 -1.39
C LEU A 151 3.12 11.15 -2.14
N VAL A 152 3.05 11.55 -3.41
CA VAL A 152 4.23 11.91 -4.22
C VAL A 152 5.04 13.01 -3.57
N LEU A 153 4.41 14.11 -3.16
CA LEU A 153 5.09 15.23 -2.51
C LEU A 153 5.80 14.80 -1.23
N THR A 154 5.14 13.97 -0.42
CA THR A 154 5.70 13.48 0.83
C THR A 154 6.85 12.51 0.58
N THR A 155 6.70 11.58 -0.36
CA THR A 155 7.77 10.66 -0.76
C THR A 155 9.00 11.43 -1.23
N LEU A 156 8.85 12.45 -2.08
CA LEU A 156 9.96 13.29 -2.53
C LEU A 156 10.60 14.07 -1.38
N ALA A 157 9.80 14.61 -0.46
CA ALA A 157 10.29 15.32 0.71
C ALA A 157 11.12 14.41 1.63
N ILE A 158 10.62 13.20 1.92
CA ILE A 158 11.32 12.22 2.75
C ILE A 158 12.57 11.68 2.05
N LEU A 159 12.51 11.43 0.73
CA LEU A 159 13.68 10.98 -0.02
C LEU A 159 14.79 12.04 -0.03
N ALA A 160 14.43 13.31 -0.20
CA ALA A 160 15.38 14.42 -0.11
C ALA A 160 15.94 14.58 1.32
N LEU A 161 15.12 14.34 2.35
CA LEU A 161 15.56 14.32 3.75
C LEU A 161 16.55 13.19 4.00
N ALA A 162 16.22 11.96 3.61
CA ALA A 162 17.06 10.78 3.75
C ALA A 162 18.43 10.98 3.06
N GLY A 163 18.44 11.56 1.85
CA GLY A 163 19.68 11.90 1.14
C GLY A 163 20.54 12.94 1.86
N ARG A 164 19.93 13.91 2.56
CA ARG A 164 20.66 14.88 3.39
C ARG A 164 21.22 14.22 4.66
N VAL A 165 20.41 13.41 5.35
CA VAL A 165 20.83 12.70 6.56
C VAL A 165 22.00 11.77 6.23
N TYR A 166 21.95 11.05 5.11
CA TYR A 166 23.04 10.21 4.64
C TYR A 166 24.36 10.97 4.44
N ARG A 167 24.31 12.18 3.84
CA ARG A 167 25.50 13.04 3.66
C ARG A 167 26.07 13.54 4.99
N VAL A 168 25.24 13.78 5.99
CA VAL A 168 25.70 14.19 7.33
C VAL A 168 26.27 13.00 8.10
N ALA A 169 25.61 11.85 8.03
CA ALA A 169 26.05 10.61 8.69
C ALA A 169 27.45 10.17 8.26
N ILE A 170 27.78 10.27 6.96
CA ILE A 170 29.11 9.90 6.46
C ILE A 170 30.22 10.90 6.86
N LEU A 171 29.90 12.16 7.12
CA LEU A 171 30.89 13.16 7.58
C LEU A 171 31.11 13.13 9.10
N MET A 172 30.12 12.65 9.86
CA MET A 172 30.20 12.54 11.31
C MET A 172 30.70 11.15 11.70
N TYR A 173 32.01 10.95 11.64
CA TYR A 173 32.63 9.73 12.15
C TYR A 173 32.44 9.63 13.68
N GLY A 174 31.51 8.77 14.12
CA GLY A 174 31.49 8.14 15.45
C GLY A 174 30.85 8.92 16.61
N LYS A 175 30.05 9.97 16.36
CA LYS A 175 29.32 10.68 17.43
C LYS A 175 27.81 10.63 17.17
N ARG A 176 27.06 10.01 18.10
CA ARG A 176 25.60 9.82 18.04
C ARG A 176 24.88 11.13 17.67
N LEU A 177 24.22 11.13 16.52
CA LEU A 177 23.28 12.18 16.13
C LEU A 177 21.98 11.97 16.91
N GLY A 178 21.78 12.75 17.98
CA GLY A 178 20.49 12.76 18.66
C GLY A 178 19.41 13.33 17.73
N LEU A 179 18.19 12.81 17.79
CA LEU A 179 17.04 13.33 17.03
C LEU A 179 16.84 14.86 17.24
N MET A 180 17.23 15.37 18.40
CA MET A 180 17.23 16.81 18.73
C MET A 180 18.27 17.61 17.94
N ASP A 181 19.44 17.04 17.64
CA ASP A 181 20.50 17.73 16.88
C ASP A 181 20.13 17.83 15.40
N VAL A 182 19.51 16.78 14.83
CA VAL A 182 18.99 16.79 13.45
C VAL A 182 17.89 17.84 13.29
N LEU A 183 16.95 17.92 14.25
CA LEU A 183 15.88 18.93 14.22
C LEU A 183 16.41 20.36 14.36
N LYS A 184 17.42 20.56 15.21
CA LYS A 184 18.07 21.86 15.42
C LYS A 184 18.84 22.32 14.18
N TRP A 185 19.45 21.39 13.45
CA TRP A 185 20.16 21.68 12.21
C TRP A 185 19.21 21.95 11.03
N MET A 186 18.05 21.27 11.00
CA MET A 186 16.99 21.55 10.01
C MET A 186 16.37 22.96 10.17
N VAL A 187 16.37 23.52 11.38
CA VAL A 187 15.81 24.84 11.68
C VAL A 187 16.80 25.98 11.49
N GLN A 188 18.11 25.70 11.42
CA GLN A 188 19.14 26.73 11.26
C GLN A 188 19.68 26.79 9.83
N PRO A 189 19.19 27.70 8.97
CA PRO A 189 19.82 27.97 7.69
C PRO A 189 21.10 28.79 7.93
N ASN A 190 22.24 28.12 7.88
CA ASN A 190 23.61 28.64 7.82
C ASN A 190 24.05 29.71 8.85
N GLY A 191 25.11 29.34 9.60
CA GLY A 191 26.15 30.29 9.99
C GLY A 191 26.25 30.57 11.48
N SER A 192 27.14 29.86 12.17
CA SER A 192 28.40 30.49 12.60
C SER A 192 29.36 29.41 13.11
N SER A 193 30.45 29.23 12.37
CA SER A 193 31.69 28.78 12.97
C SER A 193 32.23 29.91 13.83
N ARG A 194 32.35 29.70 15.13
CA ARG A 194 33.48 30.15 15.95
C ARG A 194 33.73 29.15 17.04
#